data_AF-M6K2G1-F1
#
_entry.id   AF-M6K2G1-F1
#
_cell.length_a   1.000
_cell.length_b   1.000
_cell.length_c   1.000
_cell.angle_alpha   90.00
_cell.angle_beta   90.00
_cell.angle_gamma   90.00
#
_symmetry.space_group_name_H-M   'P 1'
#
loop_
_entity.id
_entity.type
_entity.pdbx_description
1 polymer ?
#
loop_
_entity_poly.entity_id
_entity_poly.type
_entity_poly.pdbx_seq_one_letter_code
_entity_poly.pdbx_strand_id
1 'polypeptide(L)' 'MPGMNGWEFLEEYKKLDQEFQTSTIIIMLTTSDNPDDKNKFSHFGSTSDFKTKPLTNAMLDEILERYFSESVS' A
#
# COMPACT_ATOMS: atom_id res chain seq x y z
N MET A 1 -8.39 -4.08 11.75
CA MET A 1 -9.40 -3.01 11.75
C MET A 1 -10.73 -3.69 12.06
N PRO A 2 -11.42 -3.34 13.16
CA PRO A 2 -12.76 -3.88 13.43
C PRO A 2 -13.75 -3.32 12.41
N GLY A 3 -14.55 -4.21 11.80
CA GLY A 3 -15.62 -3.82 10.85
C GLY A 3 -15.21 -3.63 9.39
N MET A 4 -13.91 -3.52 9.08
CA MET A 4 -13.40 -3.42 7.70
C MET A 4 -12.01 -4.04 7.62
N ASN A 5 -11.74 -4.85 6.60
CA ASN A 5 -10.41 -5.42 6.33
C ASN A 5 -9.64 -4.60 5.27
N GLY A 6 -8.36 -4.93 5.04
CA GLY A 6 -7.51 -4.19 4.10
C GLY A 6 -8.01 -4.21 2.65
N TRP A 7 -8.69 -5.28 2.23
CA TRP A 7 -9.28 -5.37 0.89
C TRP A 7 -10.53 -4.52 0.75
N GLU A 8 -11.41 -4.57 1.75
CA GLU A 8 -12.62 -3.73 1.79
C GLU A 8 -12.25 -2.24 1.78
N PHE A 9 -11.20 -1.86 2.51
CA PHE A 9 -10.68 -0.49 2.46
C PHE A 9 -10.27 -0.07 1.05
N LEU A 10 -9.55 -0.91 0.31
CA LEU A 10 -9.11 -0.59 -1.05
C LEU A 10 -10.29 -0.45 -2.03
N GLU A 11 -11.32 -1.27 -1.88
CA GLU A 11 -12.54 -1.17 -2.69
C GLU A 11 -13.30 0.14 -2.41
N GLU A 12 -13.41 0.55 -1.15
CA GLU A 12 -14.00 1.85 -0.81
C GLU A 12 -13.13 3.03 -1.28
N TYR A 13 -11.80 2.92 -1.16
CA TYR A 13 -10.86 3.94 -1.61
C TYR A 13 -10.97 4.20 -3.12
N LYS A 14 -11.15 3.14 -3.93
CA LYS A 14 -11.34 3.26 -5.39
C LYS A 14 -12.59 4.04 -5.79
N LYS A 15 -13.56 4.21 -4.89
CA LYS A 15 -14.80 4.97 -5.15
C LYS A 15 -14.63 6.47 -4.94
N LEU A 16 -13.54 6.92 -4.32
CA LEU A 16 -13.26 8.33 -4.13
C LEU A 16 -12.95 9.02 -5.47
N ASP A 17 -13.13 10.33 -5.55
CA ASP A 17 -12.77 11.07 -6.76
C ASP A 17 -11.26 10.95 -7.05
N GLN A 18 -10.89 11.01 -8.33
CA GLN A 18 -9.52 10.79 -8.79
C GLN A 18 -8.51 11.75 -8.13
N GLU A 19 -8.94 12.97 -7.78
CA GLU A 19 -8.11 13.94 -7.05
C GLU A 19 -7.59 13.39 -5.71
N PHE A 20 -8.39 12.58 -5.02
CA PHE A 20 -8.00 11.93 -3.76
C PHE A 20 -7.15 10.69 -3.99
N GLN A 21 -7.24 10.09 -5.17
CA GLN A 21 -6.53 8.86 -5.49
C GLN A 21 -5.07 9.08 -5.91
N THR A 22 -4.74 10.25 -6.46
CA THR A 22 -3.44 10.48 -7.14
C THR A 22 -2.27 10.89 -6.24
N SER A 23 -2.53 11.32 -5.00
CA SER A 23 -1.51 11.87 -4.09
C SER A 23 -1.22 10.99 -2.88
N THR A 24 -1.77 9.78 -2.84
CA THR A 24 -1.63 8.85 -1.71
C THR A 24 -0.85 7.60 -2.11
N ILE A 25 0.06 7.17 -1.24
CA ILE A 25 0.79 5.89 -1.34
C ILE A 25 0.11 4.91 -0.39
N ILE A 26 -0.39 3.78 -0.92
CA ILE A 26 -1.05 2.75 -0.12
C ILE A 26 -0.16 1.52 -0.01
N ILE A 27 0.17 1.13 1.21
CA ILE A 27 1.00 -0.04 1.48
C ILE A 27 0.20 -1.01 2.36
N MET A 28 -0.10 -2.19 1.84
CA MET A 28 -0.81 -3.22 2.60
C MET A 28 0.16 -4.11 3.37
N LEU A 29 -0.13 -4.32 4.65
CA LEU A 29 0.59 -5.26 5.50
C LEU A 29 -0.18 -6.59 5.65
N THR A 30 0.41 -7.69 5.18
CA THR A 30 -0.19 -9.04 5.24
C THR A 30 0.53 -9.95 6.23
N THR A 31 -0.17 -10.94 6.79
CA THR A 31 0.42 -11.98 7.66
C THR A 31 1.01 -13.16 6.89
N SER A 32 0.70 -13.29 5.60
CA SER A 32 1.17 -14.38 4.74
C SER A 32 1.81 -13.83 3.49
N ASP A 33 2.92 -14.44 3.04
CA ASP A 33 3.51 -14.16 1.74
C ASP A 33 2.77 -14.91 0.61
N ASN A 34 1.44 -14.81 0.59
CA ASN A 34 0.61 -15.51 -0.38
C ASN A 34 0.77 -14.84 -1.76
N PRO A 35 1.23 -15.56 -2.81
CA PRO A 35 1.32 -15.03 -4.16
C PRO A 35 -0.01 -14.50 -4.71
N ASP A 36 -1.13 -15.10 -4.29
CA ASP A 36 -2.47 -14.68 -4.72
C ASP A 36 -2.83 -13.30 -4.19
N ASP A 37 -2.37 -12.95 -2.98
CA ASP A 37 -2.57 -11.62 -2.42
C ASP A 37 -1.83 -10.58 -3.26
N LYS A 38 -0.56 -10.86 -3.60
CA LYS A 38 0.26 -9.99 -4.49
C LYS A 38 -0.44 -9.77 -5.83
N ASN A 39 -0.92 -10.84 -6.46
CA ASN A 39 -1.66 -10.76 -7.73
C ASN A 39 -2.97 -9.97 -7.60
N LYS A 40 -3.73 -10.16 -6.53
CA LYS A 40 -4.99 -9.43 -6.32
C LYS A 40 -4.77 -7.92 -6.21
N PHE A 41 -3.69 -7.50 -5.56
CA PHE A 41 -3.39 -6.09 -5.36
C PHE A 41 -2.72 -5.38 -6.52
N SER A 42 -2.02 -6.10 -7.41
CA SER A 42 -1.49 -5.47 -8.64
C SER A 42 -2.59 -4.83 -9.50
N HIS A 43 -3.85 -5.21 -9.28
CA HIS A 43 -5.04 -4.62 -9.87
C HIS A 43 -5.51 -3.31 -9.18
N PHE A 44 -4.81 -2.81 -8.15
CA PHE A 44 -5.18 -1.62 -7.38
C PHE A 44 -4.43 -0.34 -7.77
N GLY A 45 -3.72 -0.33 -8.90
CA GLY A 45 -3.09 0.87 -9.45
C GLY A 45 -1.64 1.05 -9.03
N SER A 46 -0.97 2.00 -9.70
CA SER A 46 0.49 2.05 -9.81
C SER A 46 1.24 2.50 -8.54
N THR A 47 0.58 3.07 -7.54
CA THR A 47 1.20 3.62 -6.32
C THR A 47 0.93 2.78 -5.07
N SER A 48 0.96 1.47 -5.24
CA SER A 48 0.61 0.53 -4.19
C SER A 48 1.73 -0.50 -3.96
N ASP A 49 2.08 -0.77 -2.68
CA ASP A 49 3.09 -1.78 -2.29
C ASP A 49 2.55 -2.79 -1.27
N PHE A 50 3.24 -3.92 -1.15
CA PHE A 50 2.94 -4.98 -0.22
C PHE A 50 4.13 -5.36 0.64
N LYS A 51 3.85 -5.56 1.93
CA LYS A 51 4.87 -5.96 2.89
C LYS A 51 4.31 -7.00 3.87
N THR A 52 5.15 -7.93 4.30
CA THR A 52 4.78 -8.93 5.32
C THR A 52 4.91 -8.35 6.71
N LYS A 53 4.03 -8.75 7.63
CA LYS A 53 4.09 -8.38 9.04
C LYS A 53 5.22 -9.16 9.76
N PRO A 54 5.76 -8.62 10.87
CA PRO A 54 5.48 -7.29 11.42
C PRO A 54 6.16 -6.19 10.58
N LEU A 55 5.63 -4.97 10.68
CA LEU A 55 6.33 -3.80 10.17
C LEU A 55 7.64 -3.61 10.95
N THR A 56 8.76 -3.53 10.25
CA THR A 56 10.09 -3.31 10.84
C THR A 56 10.63 -1.94 10.45
N ASN A 57 11.61 -1.43 11.20
CA ASN A 57 12.27 -0.16 10.88
C ASN A 57 12.94 -0.19 9.50
N ALA A 58 13.63 -1.29 9.16
CA ALA A 58 14.25 -1.45 7.84
C ALA A 58 13.23 -1.33 6.70
N MET A 59 12.02 -1.89 6.88
CA MET A 59 10.95 -1.75 5.89
C MET A 59 10.44 -0.32 5.79
N LEU A 60 10.38 0.42 6.90
CA LEU A 60 10.01 1.84 6.89
C LEU A 60 11.07 2.68 6.17
N ASP A 61 12.34 2.44 6.44
CA ASP A 61 13.45 3.13 5.78
C ASP A 61 13.39 2.90 4.26
N GLU A 62 13.16 1.66 3.81
CA GLU A 62 12.94 1.33 2.38
C GLU A 62 11.74 2.08 1.77
N ILE A 63 10.63 2.19 2.52
CA ILE A 63 9.42 2.88 2.05
C ILE A 63 9.69 4.37 1.89
N LEU A 64 10.36 4.98 2.87
CA LEU A 64 10.73 6.40 2.84
C LEU A 64 11.68 6.68 1.68
N GLU A 65 12.72 5.87 1.51
CA GLU A 65 13.66 6.03 0.41
C GLU A 65 12.98 5.88 -0.95
N ARG A 66 12.10 4.87 -1.12
CA ARG A 66 11.44 4.57 -2.40
C ARG A 66 10.44 5.66 -2.83
N TYR A 67 9.65 6.16 -1.90
CA TYR A 67 8.50 7.01 -2.23
C TYR A 67 8.66 8.48 -1.83
N PHE A 68 9.60 8.79 -0.93
CA PHE A 68 9.79 10.13 -0.37
C PHE A 68 11.25 10.60 -0.46
N SER A 69 12.12 9.94 -1.21
CA SER A 69 13.41 10.53 -1.58
C SER A 69 13.18 11.79 -2.40
N GLU A 70 13.21 12.93 -1.72
CA GLU A 70 13.46 14.20 -2.38
C GLU A 70 14.84 14.11 -3.03
N SER A 71 14.88 14.42 -4.32
CA SER A 71 16.12 14.85 -4.96
C SER A 71 16.55 16.11 -4.22
N VAL A 72 17.54 15.96 -3.33
CA VAL A 72 18.30 17.10 -2.82
C VAL A 72 18.81 17.84 -4.06
N SER A 73 18.17 18.96 -4.38
CA SER A 73 18.65 19.94 -5.34
C SER A 73 19.63 20.88 -4.64
#